data_AF-A0AAU9N129-F1
#
_entry.id   AF-A0AAU9N129-F1
#
_cell.length_a   1.000
_cell.length_b   1.000
_cell.length_c   1.000
_cell.angle_alpha   90.00
_cell.angle_beta   90.00
_cell.angle_gamma   90.00
#
_symmetry.space_group_name_H-M   'P 1'
#
loop_
_entity.id
_entity.type
_entity.pdbx_description
1 polymer ?
#
loop_
_entity_poly.entity_id
_entity_poly.type
_entity_poly.pdbx_seq_one_letter_code
_entity_poly.pdbx_strand_id
1 'polypeptide(L)'
;MGGSDQSRHQVNSKWKDLQKKCNAFNGIYNRKMSSAASGRSEVDVLQSSLSEYRRTINQKEKTKSKKAASTSSTENEMFDLVKQIVGIKTTTETEAEQRQRYREQKLCILEANEERKAQLLDREYREPRYGVFFRRDAHLTGGILHTVLERKRQIATKHGWELEDP
;
A
#
# COMPACT_ATOMS: atom_id res chain seq x y z
N MET A 1 17.83 20.35 49.62
CA MET A 1 18.63 19.11 49.55
C MET A 1 18.08 18.27 48.41
N GLY A 2 18.79 17.81 47.38
CA GLY A 2 20.15 17.98 46.91
C GLY A 2 20.12 17.52 45.45
N GLY A 3 20.43 18.41 44.50
CA GLY A 3 20.45 18.07 43.08
C GLY A 3 21.62 17.15 42.80
N SER A 4 21.34 15.97 42.23
CA SER A 4 22.37 15.03 41.83
C SER A 4 23.12 15.59 40.62
N ASP A 5 24.19 16.35 40.86
CA ASP A 5 25.20 16.66 39.86
C ASP A 5 25.90 15.35 39.46
N GLN A 6 25.34 14.65 38.47
CA GLN A 6 26.04 13.55 37.82
C GLN A 6 27.30 14.13 37.19
N SER A 7 28.45 13.75 37.75
CA SER A 7 29.75 14.12 37.19
C SER A 7 29.79 13.77 35.70
N ARG A 8 30.34 14.66 34.87
CA ARG A 8 30.52 14.47 33.41
C ARG A 8 31.13 13.10 33.06
N HIS A 9 31.95 12.54 33.96
CA HIS A 9 32.52 11.19 33.83
C HIS A 9 31.48 10.07 33.92
N GLN A 10 30.45 10.21 34.76
CA GLN A 10 29.36 9.22 34.90
C GLN A 10 28.49 9.20 33.65
N VAL A 11 28.13 10.36 33.10
CA VAL A 11 27.35 10.47 31.86
C VAL A 11 28.12 9.87 30.69
N ASN A 12 29.42 10.18 30.55
CA ASN A 12 30.26 9.63 29.50
C ASN A 12 30.44 8.10 29.63
N SER A 13 30.57 7.58 30.85
CA SER A 13 30.65 6.14 31.09
C SER A 13 29.36 5.42 30.67
N LYS A 14 28.19 5.97 31.04
CA LYS A 14 26.87 5.45 30.62
C LYS A 14 26.72 5.48 29.11
N TRP A 15 27.11 6.57 28.44
CA TRP A 15 27.06 6.68 26.99
C TRP A 15 27.92 5.60 26.31
N LYS A 16 29.15 5.40 26.78
CA LYS A 16 30.04 4.35 26.26
C LYS A 16 29.47 2.95 26.48
N ASP A 17 28.80 2.71 27.60
CA ASP A 17 28.14 1.43 27.88
C ASP A 17 26.95 1.21 26.93
N LEU A 18 26.10 2.21 26.76
CA LEU A 18 24.98 2.18 25.81
C LEU A 18 25.46 1.91 24.38
N GLN A 19 26.51 2.60 23.94
CA GLN A 19 27.07 2.44 22.60
C GLN A 19 27.62 1.02 22.40
N LYS A 20 28.24 0.41 23.42
CA LYS A 20 28.65 -1.00 23.36
C LYS A 20 27.45 -1.94 23.25
N LYS A 21 26.38 -1.68 24.01
CA LYS A 21 25.13 -2.44 23.96
C LYS A 21 24.48 -2.39 22.56
N CYS A 22 24.37 -1.20 21.98
CA CYS A 22 23.88 -1.01 20.60
C CYS A 22 24.75 -1.74 19.57
N ASN A 23 26.07 -1.61 19.66
CA ASN A 23 26.99 -2.28 18.73
C ASN A 23 26.88 -3.81 18.82
N ALA A 24 26.71 -4.36 20.02
CA ALA A 24 26.53 -5.79 20.21
C ALA A 24 25.21 -6.29 19.60
N PHE A 25 24.11 -5.57 19.80
CA PHE A 25 22.83 -5.88 19.15
C PHE A 25 22.92 -5.78 17.62
N ASN A 26 23.50 -4.70 17.10
CA ASN A 26 23.66 -4.50 15.66
C ASN A 26 24.49 -5.62 15.01
N GLY A 27 25.53 -6.11 15.70
CA GLY A 27 26.31 -7.25 15.24
C GLY A 27 25.49 -8.54 15.12
N ILE A 28 24.58 -8.79 16.06
CA ILE A 28 23.67 -9.95 16.02
C ILE A 28 22.65 -9.76 14.90
N TYR A 29 22.03 -8.58 14.82
CA TYR A 29 21.05 -8.23 13.81
C TYR A 29 21.60 -8.40 12.39
N ASN A 30 22.73 -7.78 12.09
CA ASN A 30 23.36 -7.85 10.77
C ASN A 30 23.72 -9.30 10.40
N ARG A 31 24.25 -10.09 11.35
CA ARG A 31 24.55 -11.51 11.11
C ARG A 31 23.31 -12.30 10.72
N LYS A 32 22.20 -12.10 11.45
CA LYS A 32 20.93 -12.77 11.14
C LYS A 32 20.32 -12.30 9.84
N MET A 33 20.41 -11.01 9.54
CA MET A 33 19.94 -10.47 8.27
C MET A 33 20.72 -11.04 7.09
N SER A 34 22.05 -11.13 7.19
CA SER A 34 22.90 -11.73 6.15
C SER A 34 22.71 -13.24 6.00
N SER A 35 22.26 -13.93 7.05
CA SER A 35 22.00 -15.37 7.04
C SER A 35 20.52 -15.71 6.78
N ALA A 36 19.66 -14.70 6.69
CA ALA A 36 18.25 -14.89 6.39
C ALA A 36 18.11 -15.30 4.93
N ALA A 37 17.38 -16.38 4.67
CA ALA A 37 16.95 -16.73 3.32
C ALA A 37 16.10 -15.58 2.76
N SER A 38 16.18 -15.38 1.44
CA SER A 38 15.34 -14.42 0.72
C SER A 38 13.86 -14.65 1.07
N GLY A 39 13.17 -13.60 1.54
CA GLY A 39 11.76 -13.65 1.91
C GLY A 39 11.45 -13.81 3.40
N ARG A 40 12.45 -13.89 4.29
CA ARG A 40 12.20 -13.86 5.73
C ARG A 40 11.79 -12.45 6.18
N SER A 41 10.72 -12.34 6.96
CA SER A 41 10.25 -11.04 7.45
C SER A 41 11.31 -10.36 8.31
N GLU A 42 11.60 -9.09 8.03
CA GLU A 42 12.53 -8.27 8.81
C GLU A 42 12.11 -8.19 10.28
N VAL A 43 10.79 -8.24 10.55
CA VAL A 43 10.20 -8.29 11.88
C VAL A 43 10.66 -9.54 12.65
N ASP A 44 10.67 -10.70 12.01
CA ASP A 44 11.11 -11.95 12.62
C ASP A 44 12.61 -11.91 12.91
N VAL A 45 13.40 -11.32 12.02
CA VAL A 45 14.84 -11.13 12.19
C VAL A 45 15.13 -10.23 13.38
N LEU A 46 14.39 -9.11 13.52
CA LEU A 46 14.47 -8.20 14.66
C LEU A 46 14.15 -8.91 15.99
N GLN A 47 13.03 -9.62 16.08
CA GLN A 47 12.64 -10.35 17.30
C GLN A 47 13.64 -11.45 17.68
N SER A 48 14.12 -12.19 16.68
CA SER A 48 15.11 -13.25 16.87
C SER A 48 16.45 -12.69 17.35
N SER A 49 16.87 -11.54 16.81
CA SER A 49 18.10 -10.85 17.21
C SER A 49 18.03 -10.37 18.65
N LEU A 50 16.87 -9.85 19.06
CA LEU A 50 16.65 -9.36 20.42
C LEU A 50 16.63 -10.48 21.46
N SER A 51 16.01 -11.61 21.11
CA SER A 51 16.01 -12.81 21.95
C SER A 51 17.42 -13.34 22.19
N GLU A 52 18.28 -13.30 21.16
CA GLU A 52 19.67 -13.72 21.26
C GLU A 52 20.52 -12.72 22.05
N TYR A 53 20.35 -11.42 21.80
CA TYR A 53 21.00 -10.37 22.57
C TYR A 53 20.74 -10.53 24.08
N ARG A 54 19.49 -10.76 24.49
CA ARG A 54 19.12 -11.03 25.88
C ARG A 54 19.85 -12.23 26.48
N ARG A 55 19.99 -13.32 25.71
CA ARG A 55 20.74 -14.51 26.17
C ARG A 55 22.21 -14.17 26.40
N THR A 56 22.83 -13.39 25.52
CA THR A 56 24.26 -13.03 25.63
C THR A 56 24.57 -12.09 26.81
N ILE A 57 23.66 -11.18 27.15
CA ILE A 57 23.84 -10.29 28.32
C ILE A 57 23.61 -11.05 29.61
N ASN A 58 22.51 -11.82 29.70
CA ASN A 58 22.19 -12.61 30.89
C ASN A 58 23.27 -13.66 31.23
N GLN A 59 24.01 -14.15 30.23
CA GLN A 59 25.16 -15.03 30.44
C GLN A 59 26.39 -14.28 31.01
N LYS A 60 26.65 -13.04 30.58
CA LYS A 60 27.76 -12.23 31.09
C LYS A 60 27.54 -11.77 32.54
N GLU A 61 26.30 -11.52 32.94
CA GLU A 61 25.96 -11.14 34.32
C GLU A 61 26.17 -12.30 35.31
N LYS A 62 25.95 -13.56 34.90
CA LYS A 62 26.16 -14.74 35.77
C LYS A 62 27.61 -15.00 36.15
N THR A 63 28.58 -14.50 35.36
CA THR A 63 30.02 -14.63 35.65
C THR A 63 30.60 -13.50 36.50
N LYS A 64 29.83 -12.45 36.84
CA LYS A 64 30.25 -11.37 37.74
C LYS A 64 29.29 -11.29 38.93
N SER A 65 29.62 -12.01 39.98
CA SER A 65 28.90 -11.96 41.25
C SER A 65 28.84 -10.54 41.84
N LYS A 66 27.64 -10.15 42.30
CA LYS A 66 27.27 -9.02 43.17
C LYS A 66 27.63 -7.59 42.68
N LYS A 67 26.77 -6.96 41.86
CA LYS A 67 26.46 -5.51 42.02
C LYS A 67 25.21 -5.03 41.25
N ALA A 68 24.30 -4.44 42.04
CA ALA A 68 23.26 -3.42 41.76
C ALA A 68 22.29 -3.59 40.57
N ALA A 69 21.00 -3.51 40.92
CA ALA A 69 19.79 -3.50 40.09
C ALA A 69 19.64 -2.30 39.12
N SER A 70 20.74 -1.73 38.61
CA SER A 70 20.72 -0.56 37.71
C SER A 70 20.93 -0.87 36.23
N THR A 71 21.29 -2.11 35.84
CA THR A 71 21.48 -2.49 34.42
C THR A 71 20.20 -2.89 33.70
N SER A 72 19.15 -3.28 34.43
CA SER A 72 17.89 -3.80 33.84
C SER A 72 17.00 -2.73 33.18
N SER A 73 17.11 -1.46 33.57
CA SER A 73 16.24 -0.38 33.05
C SER A 73 16.46 -0.14 31.55
N THR A 74 17.72 0.01 31.13
CA THR A 74 18.07 0.28 29.73
C THR A 74 17.77 -0.90 28.80
N GLU A 75 17.79 -2.12 29.34
CA GLU A 75 17.49 -3.33 28.56
C GLU A 75 15.99 -3.50 28.32
N ASN A 76 15.17 -3.16 29.31
CA ASN A 76 13.72 -3.08 29.14
C ASN A 76 13.34 -1.98 28.14
N GLU A 77 13.99 -0.82 28.17
CA GLU A 77 13.74 0.26 27.20
C GLU A 77 14.04 -0.17 25.76
N MET A 78 15.13 -0.90 25.52
CA MET A 78 15.46 -1.40 24.19
C MET A 78 14.45 -2.44 23.69
N PHE A 79 13.92 -3.26 24.60
CA PHE A 79 12.85 -4.22 24.29
C PHE A 79 11.56 -3.52 23.90
N ASP A 80 11.15 -2.52 24.66
CA ASP A 80 9.93 -1.76 24.41
C ASP A 80 10.00 -0.99 23.09
N LEU A 81 11.16 -0.42 22.77
CA LEU A 81 11.40 0.23 21.47
C LEU A 81 11.28 -0.74 20.31
N VAL A 82 11.90 -1.91 20.38
CA VAL A 82 11.80 -2.89 19.28
C VAL A 82 10.40 -3.46 19.17
N LYS A 83 9.70 -3.66 20.28
CA LYS A 83 8.29 -4.06 20.28
C LYS A 83 7.40 -3.01 19.62
N GLN A 84 7.63 -1.72 19.88
CA GLN A 84 6.94 -0.63 19.19
C GLN A 84 7.26 -0.61 17.69
N ILE A 85 8.52 -0.73 17.29
CA ILE A 85 8.94 -0.75 15.89
C ILE A 85 8.25 -1.88 15.12
N VAL A 86 8.20 -3.08 15.72
CA VAL A 86 7.49 -4.22 15.15
C VAL A 86 5.99 -3.92 15.01
N GLY A 87 5.37 -3.39 16.07
CA GLY A 87 3.97 -2.98 16.04
C GLY A 87 3.66 -2.02 14.89
N ILE A 88 4.45 -0.94 14.78
CA ILE A 88 4.29 0.07 13.73
C ILE A 88 4.39 -0.55 12.33
N LYS A 89 5.42 -1.38 12.08
CA LYS A 89 5.59 -2.03 10.78
C LYS A 89 4.39 -2.90 10.40
N THR A 90 3.91 -3.73 11.33
CA THR A 90 2.74 -4.58 11.07
C THR A 90 1.48 -3.76 10.79
N THR A 91 1.25 -2.65 11.51
CA THR A 91 0.09 -1.78 11.24
C THR A 91 0.21 -1.10 9.88
N THR A 92 1.40 -0.61 9.50
CA THR A 92 1.60 0.04 8.20
C THR A 92 1.43 -0.91 7.03
N GLU A 93 1.84 -2.18 7.19
CA GLU A 93 1.62 -3.23 6.19
C GLU A 93 0.11 -3.48 6.02
N THR A 94 -0.63 -3.62 7.12
CA THR A 94 -2.09 -3.83 7.05
C THR A 94 -2.85 -2.63 6.44
N GLU A 95 -2.44 -1.40 6.73
CA GLU A 95 -3.03 -0.19 6.12
C GLU A 95 -2.73 -0.10 4.61
N ALA A 96 -1.52 -0.47 4.19
CA ALA A 96 -1.15 -0.52 2.78
C ALA A 96 -1.98 -1.55 2.01
N GLU A 97 -2.19 -2.74 2.58
CA GLU A 97 -3.07 -3.76 2.01
C GLU A 97 -4.51 -3.28 1.90
N GLN A 98 -5.06 -2.62 2.93
CA GLN A 98 -6.41 -2.07 2.88
C GLN A 98 -6.57 -1.00 1.78
N ARG A 99 -5.60 -0.09 1.65
CA ARG A 99 -5.58 0.91 0.57
C ARG A 99 -5.52 0.27 -0.80
N GLN A 100 -4.77 -0.82 -0.95
CA GLN A 100 -4.68 -1.56 -2.21
C GLN A 100 -6.01 -2.22 -2.57
N ARG A 101 -6.64 -2.93 -1.63
CA ARG A 101 -7.97 -3.53 -1.82
C ARG A 101 -9.02 -2.50 -2.22
N TYR A 102 -8.98 -1.31 -1.59
CA TYR A 102 -9.90 -0.22 -1.94
C TYR A 102 -9.70 0.26 -3.39
N ARG A 103 -8.44 0.39 -3.85
CA ARG A 103 -8.14 0.78 -5.24
C ARG A 103 -8.65 -0.27 -6.23
N GLU A 104 -8.43 -1.54 -5.94
CA GLU A 104 -8.90 -2.65 -6.77
C GLU A 104 -10.43 -2.71 -6.84
N GLN A 105 -11.13 -2.53 -5.71
CA GLN A 105 -12.59 -2.42 -5.71
C GLN A 105 -13.09 -1.25 -6.55
N LYS A 106 -12.45 -0.08 -6.43
CA LYS A 106 -12.82 1.11 -7.21
C LYS A 106 -12.62 0.87 -8.71
N LEU A 107 -11.52 0.21 -9.11
CA LEU A 107 -11.26 -0.18 -10.49
C LEU A 107 -12.32 -1.14 -11.02
N CYS A 108 -12.67 -2.18 -10.26
CA CYS A 108 -13.69 -3.16 -10.66
C CYS A 108 -15.06 -2.50 -10.89
N ILE A 109 -15.45 -1.55 -10.04
CA ILE A 109 -16.70 -0.79 -10.21
C ILE A 109 -16.66 0.08 -11.47
N LEU A 110 -15.52 0.73 -11.76
CA LEU A 110 -15.36 1.55 -12.96
C LEU A 110 -15.44 0.69 -14.23
N GLU A 111 -14.74 -0.44 -14.26
CA GLU A 111 -14.77 -1.39 -15.36
C GLU A 111 -16.18 -1.92 -15.61
N ALA A 112 -16.88 -2.36 -14.56
CA ALA A 112 -18.28 -2.79 -14.68
C ALA A 112 -19.22 -1.68 -15.19
N ASN A 113 -18.94 -0.41 -14.86
CA ASN A 113 -19.72 0.72 -15.37
C ASN A 113 -19.40 1.01 -16.84
N GLU A 114 -18.14 0.89 -17.26
CA GLU A 114 -17.73 1.00 -18.66
C GLU A 114 -18.36 -0.12 -19.50
N GLU A 115 -18.36 -1.36 -19.00
CA GLU A 115 -19.02 -2.50 -19.64
C GLU A 115 -20.52 -2.28 -19.80
N ARG A 116 -21.21 -1.81 -18.75
CA ARG A 116 -22.64 -1.46 -18.85
C ARG A 116 -22.89 -0.38 -19.89
N LYS A 117 -22.03 0.64 -19.97
CA LYS A 117 -22.13 1.69 -20.98
C LYS A 117 -21.92 1.13 -22.39
N ALA A 118 -20.95 0.24 -22.58
CA ALA A 118 -20.72 -0.44 -23.86
C ALA A 118 -21.91 -1.32 -24.26
N GLN A 119 -22.53 -2.03 -23.32
CA GLN A 119 -23.74 -2.84 -23.57
C GLN A 119 -24.95 -1.97 -23.96
N LEU A 120 -25.11 -0.81 -23.32
CA LEU A 120 -26.17 0.15 -23.69
C LEU A 120 -25.95 0.71 -25.09
N LEU A 121 -24.70 1.07 -25.42
CA LEU A 121 -24.34 1.50 -26.77
C LEU A 121 -24.59 0.39 -27.80
N ASP A 122 -24.14 -0.85 -27.58
CA ASP A 122 -24.39 -1.96 -28.53
C ASP A 122 -25.89 -2.20 -28.73
N ARG A 123 -26.68 -2.12 -27.66
CA ARG A 123 -28.15 -2.22 -27.74
C ARG A 123 -28.77 -1.08 -28.54
N GLU A 124 -28.27 0.14 -28.39
CA GLU A 124 -28.72 1.31 -29.15
C GLU A 124 -28.35 1.20 -30.64
N TYR A 125 -27.14 0.73 -30.97
CA TYR A 125 -26.75 0.47 -32.36
C TYR A 125 -27.50 -0.71 -33.00
N ARG A 126 -27.96 -1.67 -32.18
CA ARG A 126 -28.76 -2.82 -32.63
C ARG A 126 -30.25 -2.49 -32.80
N GLU A 127 -30.72 -1.31 -32.36
CA GLU A 127 -32.09 -0.87 -32.67
C GLU A 127 -32.25 -0.71 -34.20
N PRO A 128 -33.22 -1.41 -34.83
CA PRO A 128 -33.45 -1.34 -36.27
C PRO A 128 -33.73 0.08 -36.81
N ARG A 129 -34.09 1.01 -35.93
CA ARG A 129 -34.42 2.40 -36.24
C ARG A 129 -33.19 3.24 -36.64
N TYR A 130 -32.00 2.98 -36.09
CA TYR A 130 -30.77 3.71 -36.44
C TYR A 130 -30.00 3.07 -37.60
N GLY A 131 -30.11 1.75 -37.79
CA GLY A 131 -29.47 1.04 -38.92
C GLY A 131 -30.00 1.45 -40.29
N VAL A 132 -31.22 2.00 -40.39
CA VAL A 132 -31.76 2.58 -41.63
C VAL A 132 -31.20 4.00 -41.87
N PHE A 133 -30.95 4.77 -40.81
CA PHE A 133 -30.46 6.15 -40.92
C PHE A 133 -29.02 6.23 -41.44
N PHE A 134 -28.14 5.33 -40.98
CA PHE A 134 -26.71 5.33 -41.36
C PHE A 134 -26.34 4.51 -42.60
N ARG A 135 -27.31 3.85 -43.27
CA ARG A 135 -27.04 3.14 -44.53
C ARG A 135 -26.78 4.12 -45.68
N ARG A 136 -25.76 3.84 -46.50
CA ARG A 136 -25.43 4.61 -47.72
C ARG A 136 -26.48 4.34 -48.81
N ASP A 137 -27.21 5.37 -49.19
CA ASP A 137 -28.31 5.29 -50.17
C ASP A 137 -27.87 5.59 -51.62
N ALA A 138 -26.56 5.54 -51.89
CA ALA A 138 -25.97 5.91 -53.19
C ALA A 138 -26.47 5.08 -54.39
N HIS A 139 -27.11 3.94 -54.13
CA HIS A 139 -27.66 3.04 -55.14
C HIS A 139 -29.18 3.26 -55.40
N LEU A 140 -29.84 4.09 -54.59
CA LEU A 140 -31.26 4.41 -54.74
C LEU A 140 -31.41 5.62 -55.68
N THR A 141 -32.41 5.60 -56.56
CA THR A 141 -32.66 6.68 -57.52
C THR A 141 -34.16 6.92 -57.69
N GLY A 142 -34.55 8.14 -58.04
CA GLY A 142 -35.96 8.51 -58.25
C GLY A 142 -36.78 8.60 -56.96
N GLY A 143 -38.07 8.26 -57.04
CA GLY A 143 -39.02 8.46 -55.93
C GLY A 143 -38.67 7.71 -54.63
N ILE A 144 -37.99 6.56 -54.72
CA ILE A 144 -37.59 5.76 -53.56
C ILE A 144 -36.53 6.49 -52.73
N LEU A 145 -35.56 7.13 -53.40
CA LEU A 145 -34.55 7.96 -52.72
C LEU A 145 -35.21 9.11 -51.97
N HIS A 146 -36.18 9.78 -52.59
CA HIS A 146 -36.92 10.88 -51.96
C HIS A 146 -37.64 10.43 -50.68
N THR A 147 -38.34 9.29 -50.71
CA THR A 147 -39.04 8.76 -49.52
C THR A 147 -38.08 8.38 -48.39
N VAL A 148 -36.93 7.80 -48.72
CA VAL A 148 -35.92 7.41 -47.72
C VAL A 148 -35.28 8.65 -47.08
N LEU A 149 -34.90 9.66 -47.88
CA LEU A 149 -34.34 10.92 -47.37
C LEU A 149 -35.35 11.68 -46.50
N GLU A 150 -36.62 11.71 -46.90
CA GLU A 150 -37.68 12.36 -46.13
C GLU A 150 -37.89 11.68 -44.76
N ARG A 151 -37.86 10.34 -44.73
CA ARG A 151 -37.94 9.60 -43.48
C ARG A 151 -36.72 9.81 -42.59
N LYS A 152 -35.53 9.98 -43.18
CA LYS A 152 -34.32 10.36 -42.43
C LYS A 152 -34.48 11.76 -41.83
N ARG A 153 -34.93 12.77 -42.60
CA ARG A 153 -35.22 14.11 -42.08
C ARG A 153 -36.17 14.10 -40.89
N GLN A 154 -37.28 13.35 -40.97
CA GLN A 154 -38.23 13.22 -39.85
C GLN A 154 -37.60 12.62 -38.58
N ILE A 155 -36.72 11.62 -38.72
CA ILE A 155 -35.98 11.04 -37.60
C ILE A 155 -35.01 12.08 -37.02
N ALA A 156 -34.29 12.79 -37.88
CA ALA A 156 -33.34 13.83 -37.48
C ALA A 156 -34.04 14.96 -36.68
N THR A 157 -35.17 15.48 -37.17
CA THR A 157 -35.98 16.49 -36.48
C THR A 157 -36.51 16.00 -35.13
N LYS A 158 -36.98 14.75 -35.05
CA LYS A 158 -37.51 14.19 -33.79
C LYS A 158 -36.43 14.10 -32.69
N HIS A 159 -35.17 13.91 -33.08
CA HIS A 159 -34.04 13.75 -32.16
C HIS A 159 -33.19 15.02 -32.00
N GLY A 160 -33.59 16.13 -32.62
CA GLY A 160 -32.86 17.41 -32.56
C GLY A 160 -31.50 17.36 -33.26
N TRP A 161 -31.31 16.43 -34.20
CA TRP A 161 -30.11 16.33 -35.02
C TRP A 161 -30.33 17.21 -36.25
N GLU A 162 -30.15 18.51 -36.14
CA GLU A 162 -30.17 19.39 -37.32
C GLU A 162 -29.03 18.94 -38.24
N LEU A 163 -29.39 18.37 -39.38
CA LEU A 163 -28.48 18.22 -40.51
C LEU A 163 -28.31 19.63 -41.07
N GLU A 164 -27.23 20.32 -40.71
CA GLU A 164 -26.81 21.51 -41.44
C GLU A 164 -26.68 21.11 -42.92
N ASP A 165 -27.56 21.67 -43.76
CA ASP A 165 -27.44 21.56 -45.20
C ASP A 165 -26.12 22.25 -45.62
N PRO A 166 -25.28 21.62 -46.46
CA PRO A 166 -24.10 22.28 -47.03
C PRO A 166 -24.46 23.42 -47.99
#